data_AF-A0A8J9X482-F1
#
_entry.id   AF-A0A8J9X482-F1
#
_cell.length_a   1.000
_cell.length_b   1.000
_cell.length_c   1.000
_cell.angle_alpha   90.00
_cell.angle_beta   90.00
_cell.angle_gamma   90.00
#
_symmetry.space_group_name_H-M   'P 1'
#
loop_
_entity.id
_entity.type
_entity.pdbx_description
1 polymer ?
#
loop_
_entity_poly.entity_id
_entity_poly.type
_entity_poly.pdbx_seq_one_letter_code
_entity_poly.pdbx_strand_id
1 'polypeptide(L)'
;RLTLLMIRLLILLAPSFQGGYSTINPVQAPLCTPNPFVDMVLPASSTLGSVRISNAGVASVRGLYRPRPFTVVPTGFAKVCNAMNWPATETWHKLAVADMPWWEHEHNCSYLYFHVDGTCWLDEPSGNGVYIAPYDTLDSVPSCTLVPTQGWTPLGQAPLPLPTIELVQQ
;
A
#
# COMPACT_ATOMS: atom_id res chain seq x y z
N ARG A 1 -16.64 -12.01 15.75
CA ARG A 1 -15.93 -10.74 16.05
C ARG A 1 -14.45 -10.93 16.43
N LEU A 2 -13.85 -12.12 16.25
CA LEU A 2 -12.44 -12.41 16.59
C LEU A 2 -11.47 -12.42 15.39
N THR A 3 -11.96 -12.35 14.14
CA THR A 3 -11.15 -12.63 12.95
C THR A 3 -10.37 -11.43 12.39
N LEU A 4 -10.86 -10.20 12.56
CA LEU A 4 -10.15 -9.00 12.06
C LEU A 4 -9.02 -8.53 12.98
N LEU A 5 -9.15 -8.74 14.29
CA LEU A 5 -8.13 -8.33 15.26
C LEU A 5 -6.89 -9.24 15.24
N MET A 6 -7.03 -10.51 14.83
CA MET A 6 -5.88 -11.43 14.71
C MET A 6 -5.02 -11.15 13.48
N ILE A 7 -5.59 -10.66 12.37
CA ILE A 7 -4.79 -10.21 11.21
C ILE A 7 -3.96 -8.97 11.60
N ARG A 8 -4.53 -8.05 12.38
CA ARG A 8 -3.82 -6.87 12.93
C ARG A 8 -2.67 -7.24 13.87
N LEU A 9 -2.75 -8.36 14.60
CA LEU A 9 -1.71 -8.78 15.54
C LEU A 9 -0.63 -9.67 14.88
N LEU A 10 -0.97 -10.45 13.86
CA LEU A 10 -0.02 -11.33 13.18
C LEU A 10 0.97 -10.59 12.28
N ILE A 11 0.58 -9.46 11.67
CA ILE A 11 1.50 -8.61 10.89
C ILE A 11 2.48 -7.86 11.82
N LEU A 12 2.05 -7.51 13.04
CA LEU A 12 2.89 -6.79 14.02
C LEU A 12 3.78 -7.70 14.89
N LEU A 13 3.58 -9.03 14.87
CA LEU A 13 4.34 -10.01 15.66
C LEU A 13 5.29 -10.87 14.83
N ALA A 14 5.46 -10.61 13.52
CA ALA A 14 6.46 -11.31 12.73
C ALA A 14 7.86 -11.01 13.30
N PRO A 15 8.60 -12.01 13.80
CA PRO A 15 9.94 -11.79 14.31
C PRO A 15 10.83 -11.28 13.17
N SER A 16 11.63 -10.27 13.48
CA SER A 16 12.74 -9.82 12.64
C SER A 16 13.69 -11.00 12.40
N PHE A 17 13.50 -11.68 11.26
CA PHE A 17 14.35 -12.80 10.87
C PHE A 17 15.73 -12.25 10.49
N GLN A 18 16.66 -12.27 11.45
CA GLN A 18 18.09 -12.25 11.17
C GLN A 18 18.49 -13.65 10.67
N GLY A 19 18.29 -13.90 9.38
CA GLY A 19 18.74 -15.11 8.69
C GLY A 19 20.07 -14.87 8.00
N GLY A 20 21.07 -15.71 8.31
CA GLY A 20 22.48 -15.55 7.96
C GLY A 20 22.80 -15.46 6.45
N TYR A 21 23.88 -14.74 6.17
CA TYR A 21 24.51 -14.66 4.87
C TYR A 21 25.05 -16.02 4.45
N SER A 22 24.40 -16.65 3.48
CA SER A 22 25.03 -17.65 2.60
C SER A 22 25.07 -17.07 1.20
N THR A 23 26.28 -17.02 0.65
CA THR A 23 26.62 -16.49 -0.66
C THR A 23 26.05 -17.39 -1.75
N ILE A 24 24.82 -17.12 -2.14
CA ILE A 24 24.26 -17.53 -3.42
C ILE A 24 24.06 -16.24 -4.24
N ASN A 25 24.55 -16.27 -5.47
CA ASN A 25 24.42 -15.22 -6.48
C ASN A 25 23.12 -14.43 -6.30
N PRO A 26 23.14 -13.08 -6.32
CA PRO A 26 21.91 -12.32 -6.39
C PRO A 26 21.31 -12.58 -7.77
N VAL A 27 20.52 -13.65 -7.89
CA VAL A 27 19.41 -13.64 -8.83
C VAL A 27 18.57 -12.49 -8.31
N GLN A 28 18.74 -11.32 -8.92
CA GLN A 28 17.88 -10.17 -8.70
C GLN A 28 16.46 -10.73 -8.71
N ALA A 29 15.81 -10.69 -7.54
CA ALA A 29 14.37 -10.86 -7.46
C ALA A 29 13.82 -10.00 -8.60
N PRO A 30 12.93 -10.53 -9.46
CA PRO A 30 12.44 -9.78 -10.59
C PRO A 30 12.07 -8.42 -10.02
N LEU A 31 12.73 -7.37 -10.54
CA LEU A 31 12.32 -5.99 -10.33
C LEU A 31 10.81 -6.04 -10.37
N CYS A 32 10.12 -5.40 -9.42
CA CYS A 32 8.67 -5.22 -9.52
C CYS A 32 8.48 -4.53 -10.88
N THR A 33 8.36 -5.30 -11.96
CA THR A 33 8.43 -4.76 -13.31
C THR A 33 7.13 -4.01 -13.35
N PRO A 34 7.15 -2.67 -13.49
CA PRO A 34 5.94 -1.94 -13.74
C PRO A 34 5.27 -2.71 -14.87
N ASN A 35 4.05 -3.20 -14.65
CA ASN A 35 3.34 -3.93 -15.68
C ASN A 35 3.43 -3.08 -16.95
N PRO A 36 4.16 -3.50 -18.01
CA PRO A 36 4.55 -2.60 -19.09
C PRO A 36 3.36 -2.20 -19.97
N PHE A 37 2.17 -2.71 -19.67
CA PHE A 37 0.93 -2.38 -20.36
C PHE A 37 -0.22 -2.35 -19.36
N VAL A 38 -0.62 -1.15 -18.95
CA VAL A 38 -2.02 -0.74 -19.10
C VAL A 38 -2.03 0.77 -19.29
N ASP A 39 -2.12 1.21 -20.55
CA ASP A 39 -2.82 2.46 -20.85
C ASP A 39 -4.25 2.26 -20.36
N MET A 40 -4.49 2.64 -19.11
CA MET A 40 -5.77 2.48 -18.45
C MET A 40 -6.74 3.48 -19.07
N VAL A 41 -7.72 2.99 -19.82
CA VAL A 41 -8.93 3.78 -20.11
C VAL A 41 -9.72 3.85 -18.82
N LEU A 42 -9.33 4.76 -17.93
CA LEU A 42 -10.20 5.26 -16.87
C LEU A 42 -11.40 5.96 -17.53
N PRO A 43 -12.63 5.88 -16.99
CA PRO A 43 -13.74 6.68 -17.50
C PRO A 43 -13.33 8.17 -17.51
N ALA A 44 -13.55 8.82 -18.65
CA ALA A 44 -12.90 10.05 -19.11
C ALA A 44 -13.16 11.35 -18.32
N SER A 45 -13.57 11.29 -17.05
CA SER A 45 -13.93 12.49 -16.27
C SER A 45 -13.19 12.68 -14.94
N SER A 46 -12.21 11.84 -14.61
CA SER A 46 -11.23 12.17 -13.55
C SER A 46 -9.95 11.36 -13.72
N THR A 47 -8.90 11.94 -14.31
CA THR A 47 -7.54 11.40 -14.22
C THR A 47 -7.12 11.41 -12.76
N LEU A 48 -7.13 10.24 -12.12
CA LEU A 48 -6.64 10.10 -10.75
C LEU A 48 -5.19 10.56 -10.67
N GLY A 49 -4.93 11.54 -9.81
CA GLY A 49 -3.59 12.07 -9.61
C GLY A 49 -2.61 11.00 -9.12
N SER A 50 -1.34 11.17 -9.49
CA SER A 50 -0.26 10.41 -8.86
C SER A 50 -0.03 10.96 -7.45
N VAL A 51 0.56 10.15 -6.57
CA VAL A 51 0.84 10.53 -5.19
C VAL A 51 2.34 10.53 -4.98
N ARG A 52 2.89 11.60 -4.42
CA ARG A 52 4.30 11.68 -4.03
C ARG A 52 4.42 11.67 -2.52
N ILE A 53 5.29 10.80 -2.03
CA ILE A 53 5.70 10.76 -0.63
C ILE A 53 7.13 11.28 -0.56
N SER A 54 7.30 12.52 -0.09
CA SER A 54 8.60 13.22 -0.08
C SER A 54 9.40 12.99 1.20
N ASN A 55 8.71 12.72 2.30
CA ASN A 55 9.31 12.43 3.60
C ASN A 55 8.70 11.15 4.18
N ALA A 56 9.47 10.40 4.98
CA ALA A 56 9.05 9.27 5.82
C ALA A 56 10.31 8.65 6.47
N GLY A 57 10.20 8.19 7.71
CA GLY A 57 11.28 7.46 8.39
C GLY A 57 11.60 6.13 7.70
N VAL A 58 10.59 5.43 7.19
CA VAL A 58 10.76 4.25 6.34
C VAL A 58 11.18 4.71 4.94
N ALA A 59 12.44 4.50 4.57
CA ALA A 59 12.99 5.01 3.32
C ALA A 59 12.33 4.43 2.07
N SER A 60 11.93 3.16 2.12
CA SER A 60 11.34 2.44 1.00
C SER A 60 9.98 2.99 0.56
N VAL A 61 9.26 3.71 1.42
CA VAL A 61 7.96 4.28 1.04
C VAL A 61 8.06 5.70 0.46
N ARG A 62 9.25 6.26 0.34
CA ARG A 62 9.45 7.57 -0.28
C ARG A 62 9.56 7.42 -1.79
N GLY A 63 8.75 8.18 -2.52
CA GLY A 63 8.80 8.21 -3.98
C GLY A 63 7.48 8.58 -4.63
N LEU A 64 7.38 8.32 -5.93
CA LEU A 64 6.19 8.55 -6.73
C LEU A 64 5.37 7.27 -6.83
N TYR A 65 4.06 7.41 -6.67
CA TYR A 65 3.10 6.33 -6.73
C TYR A 65 2.06 6.60 -7.81
N ARG A 66 1.72 5.54 -8.55
CA ARG A 66 0.74 5.56 -9.64
C ARG A 66 -0.54 4.85 -9.25
N PRO A 67 -1.71 5.38 -9.66
CA PRO A 67 -2.98 4.72 -9.38
C PRO A 67 -3.07 3.35 -10.06
N ARG A 68 -3.81 2.46 -9.40
CA ARG A 68 -4.12 1.10 -9.81
C ARG A 68 -5.60 0.82 -9.52
N PRO A 69 -6.27 0.03 -10.37
CA PRO A 69 -7.66 -0.30 -10.13
C PRO A 69 -7.78 -1.32 -8.99
N PHE A 70 -8.91 -1.28 -8.28
CA PHE A 70 -9.24 -2.24 -7.22
C PHE A 70 -9.09 -3.71 -7.65
N THR A 71 -9.33 -4.02 -8.93
CA THR A 71 -9.25 -5.36 -9.51
C THR A 71 -7.84 -5.95 -9.56
N VAL A 72 -6.80 -5.12 -9.37
CA VAL A 72 -5.40 -5.57 -9.31
C VAL A 72 -4.98 -5.64 -7.85
N VAL A 73 -4.52 -6.81 -7.41
CA VAL A 73 -3.98 -7.01 -6.06
C VAL A 73 -2.55 -6.45 -5.99
N PRO A 74 -2.19 -5.65 -4.96
CA PRO A 74 -0.82 -5.17 -4.80
C PRO A 74 0.19 -6.31 -4.67
N THR A 75 1.33 -6.19 -5.35
CA THR A 75 2.36 -7.24 -5.31
C THR A 75 2.89 -7.46 -3.89
N GLY A 76 3.10 -6.39 -3.12
CA GLY A 76 3.51 -6.49 -1.70
C GLY A 76 2.46 -7.21 -0.85
N PHE A 77 1.18 -6.91 -1.03
CA PHE A 77 0.07 -7.57 -0.34
C PHE A 77 0.02 -9.07 -0.65
N ALA A 78 0.18 -9.44 -1.93
CA ALA A 78 0.20 -10.83 -2.35
C ALA A 78 1.35 -11.62 -1.71
N LYS A 79 2.52 -11.01 -1.47
CA LYS A 79 3.63 -11.66 -0.76
C LYS A 79 3.25 -12.07 0.66
N VAL A 80 2.62 -11.17 1.42
CA VAL A 80 2.15 -11.48 2.79
C VAL A 80 1.09 -12.57 2.76
N CYS A 81 0.12 -12.48 1.85
CA CYS A 81 -0.91 -13.51 1.69
C CYS A 81 -0.27 -14.88 1.40
N ASN A 82 0.69 -14.94 0.48
CA ASN A 82 1.38 -16.19 0.14
C ASN A 82 2.17 -16.74 1.34
N ALA A 83 2.88 -15.89 2.08
CA ALA A 83 3.61 -16.30 3.28
C ALA A 83 2.68 -16.86 4.38
N MET A 84 1.45 -16.35 4.45
CA MET A 84 0.44 -16.75 5.42
C MET A 84 -0.52 -17.84 4.90
N ASN A 85 -0.32 -18.33 3.67
CA ASN A 85 -1.20 -19.26 2.98
C ASN A 85 -2.68 -18.76 2.90
N TRP A 86 -2.86 -17.48 2.58
CA TRP A 86 -4.16 -16.83 2.38
C TRP A 86 -4.44 -16.60 0.88
N PRO A 87 -5.70 -16.74 0.43
CA PRO A 87 -6.08 -16.43 -0.96
C PRO A 87 -6.03 -14.91 -1.21
N ALA A 88 -4.99 -14.44 -1.91
CA ALA A 88 -4.68 -13.00 -2.01
C ALA A 88 -5.85 -12.15 -2.55
N THR A 89 -6.50 -12.57 -3.65
CA THR A 89 -7.63 -11.84 -4.24
C THR A 89 -8.82 -11.74 -3.30
N GLU A 90 -9.20 -12.84 -2.65
CA GLU A 90 -10.32 -12.83 -1.71
C GLU A 90 -10.02 -12.01 -0.46
N THR A 91 -8.79 -12.08 0.04
CA THR A 91 -8.35 -11.29 1.19
C THR A 91 -8.34 -9.80 0.84
N TRP A 92 -7.84 -9.44 -0.34
CA TRP A 92 -7.87 -8.06 -0.84
C TRP A 92 -9.30 -7.52 -0.91
N HIS A 93 -10.22 -8.27 -1.52
CA HIS A 93 -11.64 -7.87 -1.60
C HIS A 93 -12.34 -7.75 -0.25
N LYS A 94 -11.83 -8.39 0.81
CA LYS A 94 -12.37 -8.29 2.17
C LYS A 94 -11.83 -7.08 2.93
N LEU A 95 -10.61 -6.63 2.63
CA LEU A 95 -9.89 -5.63 3.42
C LEU A 95 -9.83 -4.26 2.75
N ALA A 96 -9.73 -4.21 1.42
CA ALA A 96 -9.71 -2.96 0.68
C ALA A 96 -11.14 -2.46 0.40
N VAL A 97 -11.32 -1.14 0.35
CA VAL A 97 -12.59 -0.54 -0.03
C VAL A 97 -12.90 -0.86 -1.49
N ALA A 98 -14.05 -1.48 -1.72
CA ALA A 98 -14.49 -1.87 -3.06
C ALA A 98 -14.59 -0.65 -4.00
N ASP A 99 -14.24 -0.87 -5.27
CA ASP A 99 -14.29 0.11 -6.36
C ASP A 99 -13.40 1.37 -6.18
N MET A 100 -12.64 1.45 -5.09
CA MET A 100 -11.69 2.53 -4.86
C MET A 100 -10.31 2.21 -5.46
N PRO A 101 -9.64 3.18 -6.08
CA PRO A 101 -8.28 2.99 -6.53
C PRO A 101 -7.32 2.85 -5.33
N TRP A 102 -6.15 2.28 -5.62
CA TRP A 102 -5.00 2.28 -4.72
C TRP A 102 -3.77 2.76 -5.50
N TRP A 103 -2.65 3.02 -4.82
CA TRP A 103 -1.45 3.59 -5.42
C TRP A 103 -0.25 2.69 -5.21
N GLU A 104 0.50 2.41 -6.28
CA GLU A 104 1.70 1.59 -6.28
C GLU A 104 2.94 2.44 -6.53
N HIS A 105 3.99 2.22 -5.75
CA HIS A 105 5.27 2.90 -5.91
C HIS A 105 5.92 2.54 -7.27
N GLU A 106 6.49 3.51 -7.98
CA GLU A 106 7.00 3.28 -9.35
C GLU A 106 8.17 2.30 -9.45
N HIS A 107 9.00 2.24 -8.39
CA HIS A 107 10.25 1.48 -8.39
C HIS A 107 10.31 0.34 -7.37
N ASN A 108 9.27 0.18 -6.55
CA ASN A 108 9.26 -0.88 -5.55
C ASN A 108 7.82 -1.31 -5.28
N CYS A 109 7.64 -2.45 -4.63
CA CYS A 109 6.33 -3.03 -4.39
C CYS A 109 5.59 -2.40 -3.20
N SER A 110 5.96 -1.18 -2.75
CA SER A 110 5.18 -0.44 -1.76
C SER A 110 3.87 0.05 -2.35
N TYR A 111 2.87 0.18 -1.50
CA TYR A 111 1.55 0.62 -1.94
C TYR A 111 0.80 1.36 -0.84
N LEU A 112 -0.18 2.12 -1.27
CA LEU A 112 -1.11 2.85 -0.42
C LEU A 112 -2.54 2.51 -0.82
N TYR A 113 -3.40 2.21 0.15
CA TYR A 113 -4.78 1.79 -0.13
C TYR A 113 -5.75 2.20 0.97
N PHE A 114 -7.04 2.24 0.64
CA PHE A 114 -8.11 2.42 1.62
C PHE A 114 -8.55 1.07 2.16
N HIS A 115 -8.48 0.94 3.48
CA HIS A 115 -8.96 -0.23 4.18
C HIS A 115 -10.39 0.01 4.69
N VAL A 116 -11.22 -1.04 4.71
CA VAL A 116 -12.66 -0.98 5.08
C VAL A 116 -12.95 -0.53 6.52
N ASP A 117 -11.92 -0.26 7.32
CA ASP A 117 -12.04 0.21 8.70
C ASP A 117 -11.98 1.75 8.83
N GLY A 118 -12.02 2.48 7.71
CA GLY A 118 -11.92 3.93 7.70
C GLY A 118 -10.49 4.47 7.79
N THR A 119 -9.48 3.62 7.55
CA THR A 119 -8.07 4.05 7.48
C THR A 119 -7.44 3.82 6.12
N CYS A 120 -6.56 4.74 5.73
CA CYS A 120 -5.67 4.63 4.60
C CYS A 120 -4.33 4.08 5.10
N TRP A 121 -3.86 3.01 4.47
CA TRP A 121 -2.66 2.28 4.86
C TRP A 121 -1.54 2.58 3.87
N LEU A 122 -0.32 2.74 4.38
CA LEU A 122 0.91 2.80 3.61
C LEU A 122 1.78 1.62 3.99
N ASP A 123 2.01 0.74 3.02
CA ASP A 123 2.69 -0.53 3.20
C ASP A 123 4.06 -0.51 2.51
N GLU A 124 5.07 -1.05 3.18
CA GLU A 124 6.42 -1.17 2.64
C GLU A 124 6.51 -2.33 1.60
N PRO A 125 7.63 -2.52 0.88
CA PRO A 125 7.69 -3.48 -0.23
C PRO A 125 7.50 -4.96 0.14
N SER A 126 7.60 -5.28 1.44
CA SER A 126 7.32 -6.60 2.02
C SER A 126 5.81 -6.88 2.14
N GLY A 127 4.98 -5.83 2.06
CA GLY A 127 3.54 -5.86 2.34
C GLY A 127 3.18 -5.58 3.80
N ASN A 128 4.15 -5.23 4.65
CA ASN A 128 3.86 -4.81 6.01
C ASN A 128 3.38 -3.35 6.05
N GLY A 129 2.28 -3.10 6.76
CA GLY A 129 1.82 -1.75 7.05
C GLY A 129 2.79 -0.99 7.96
N VAL A 130 3.17 0.22 7.56
CA VAL A 130 4.12 1.07 8.30
C VAL A 130 3.51 2.36 8.80
N TYR A 131 2.54 2.93 8.07
CA TYR A 131 1.81 4.12 8.52
C TYR A 131 0.32 3.99 8.19
N ILE A 132 -0.53 4.60 9.00
CA ILE A 132 -1.97 4.72 8.74
C ILE A 132 -2.46 6.14 8.98
N ALA A 133 -3.46 6.58 8.22
CA ALA A 133 -4.20 7.81 8.46
C ALA A 133 -5.70 7.53 8.39
N PRO A 134 -6.55 8.20 9.19
CA PRO A 134 -7.99 8.16 8.95
C PRO A 134 -8.30 8.75 7.57
N TYR A 135 -9.27 8.19 6.86
CA TYR A 135 -9.87 8.86 5.70
C TYR A 135 -11.37 9.02 5.97
N ASP A 136 -11.87 10.22 5.69
CA ASP A 136 -13.28 10.52 5.83
C ASP A 136 -14.04 9.86 4.69
N THR A 137 -14.81 8.81 5.00
CA THR A 137 -15.89 8.29 4.15
C THR A 137 -17.08 9.25 4.21
N LEU A 138 -16.87 10.54 3.93
CA LEU A 138 -17.99 11.47 3.91
C LEU A 138 -18.79 11.18 2.63
N ASP A 139 -20.06 10.82 2.82
CA ASP A 139 -21.12 10.54 1.85
C ASP A 139 -21.41 11.70 0.86
N SER A 140 -20.46 12.62 0.66
CA SER A 140 -20.61 13.84 -0.12
C SER A 140 -19.28 14.38 -0.67
N VAL A 141 -18.23 13.58 -0.81
CA VAL A 141 -17.01 14.03 -1.52
C VAL A 141 -17.08 13.62 -2.99
N PRO A 142 -17.51 14.51 -3.92
CA PRO A 142 -17.12 14.38 -5.30
C PRO A 142 -15.65 14.80 -5.45
N SER A 143 -14.94 14.12 -6.35
CA SER A 143 -13.74 14.57 -7.07
C SER A 143 -12.36 14.54 -6.36
N CYS A 144 -11.54 13.60 -6.83
CA CYS A 144 -10.11 13.75 -7.16
C CYS A 144 -9.04 13.86 -6.06
N THR A 145 -9.37 13.95 -4.76
CA THR A 145 -8.34 13.98 -3.70
C THR A 145 -8.61 12.93 -2.62
N LEU A 146 -8.37 11.65 -2.96
CA LEU A 146 -8.75 10.54 -2.08
C LEU A 146 -7.75 10.25 -0.96
N VAL A 147 -6.46 10.55 -1.14
CA VAL A 147 -5.41 10.16 -0.17
C VAL A 147 -5.25 11.21 0.94
N PRO A 148 -5.29 10.82 2.23
CA PRO A 148 -5.04 11.75 3.34
C PRO A 148 -3.66 12.39 3.26
N THR A 149 -3.59 13.72 3.30
CA THR A 149 -2.32 14.47 3.36
C THR A 149 -1.84 14.72 4.79
N GLN A 150 -2.69 14.44 5.78
CA GLN A 150 -2.46 14.65 7.21
C GLN A 150 -3.05 13.49 8.03
N GLY A 151 -2.80 13.49 9.33
CA GLY A 151 -3.36 12.48 10.26
C GLY A 151 -2.62 11.14 10.27
N TRP A 152 -1.47 11.06 9.60
CA TRP A 152 -0.64 9.86 9.58
C TRP A 152 -0.06 9.52 10.96
N THR A 153 -0.07 8.24 11.30
CA THR A 153 0.48 7.67 12.53
C THR A 153 1.32 6.44 12.19
N PRO A 154 2.42 6.17 12.91
CA PRO A 154 3.24 5.00 12.68
C PRO A 154 2.53 3.74 13.20
N LEU A 155 2.61 2.65 12.45
CA LEU A 155 2.26 1.33 12.94
C LEU A 155 3.46 0.70 13.64
N GLY A 156 3.24 0.15 14.84
CA GLY A 156 4.29 -0.53 15.61
C GLY A 156 5.48 0.38 15.95
N GLN A 157 6.67 0.01 15.48
CA GLN A 157 7.93 0.73 15.70
C GLN A 157 8.42 1.47 14.44
N ALA A 158 7.52 1.75 13.48
CA ALA A 158 7.91 2.47 12.27
C ALA A 158 8.57 3.82 12.61
N PRO A 159 9.78 4.10 12.09
CA PRO A 159 10.53 5.29 12.45
C PRO A 159 9.85 6.59 11.98
N LEU A 160 10.10 7.66 12.73
CA LEU A 160 9.83 9.03 12.30
C LEU A 160 10.89 9.48 11.26
N PRO A 161 10.62 10.51 10.44
CA PRO A 161 9.42 11.34 10.41
C PRO A 161 8.19 10.65 9.82
N LEU A 162 7.01 11.25 10.04
CA LEU A 162 5.77 10.84 9.38
C LEU A 162 5.81 11.14 7.88
N PRO A 163 5.00 10.44 7.07
CA PRO A 163 4.96 10.69 5.65
C PRO A 163 4.44 12.08 5.32
N THR A 164 5.10 12.76 4.37
CA THR A 164 4.59 13.98 3.75
C THR A 164 4.05 13.61 2.38
N ILE A 165 2.74 13.77 2.19
CA ILE A 165 2.02 13.32 1.00
C ILE A 165 1.56 14.52 0.18
N GLU A 166 1.90 14.50 -1.11
CA GLU A 166 1.52 15.50 -2.10
C GLU A 166 0.79 14.84 -3.27
N LEU A 167 -0.31 15.45 -3.69
CA LEU A 167 -1.00 15.05 -4.92
C LEU A 167 -0.30 15.69 -6.11
N VAL A 168 0.08 14.86 -7.08
CA VAL A 168 0.69 15.28 -8.33
C VAL A 168 -0.39 15.19 -9.41
N GLN A 169 -0.93 16.34 -9.79
CA GLN A 169 -1.78 16.45 -10.99
C GLN A 169 -0.92 16.19 -12.23
N GLN A 170 -1.49 15.45 -13.19
CA GLN A 170 -0.86 15.23 -14.50
C GLN A 170 -1.07 16.44 -15.40
#